data_AF-A0A1U7EYK6-F1
#
_entry.id   AF-A0A1U7EYK6-F1
#
_cell.length_a   1.000
_cell.length_b   1.000
_cell.length_c   1.000
_cell.angle_alpha   90.00
_cell.angle_beta   90.00
_cell.angle_gamma   90.00
#
_symmetry.space_group_name_H-M   'P 1'
#
loop_
_entity.id
_entity.type
_entity.pdbx_description
1 polymer ?
#
loop_
_entity_poly.entity_id
_entity_poly.type
_entity_poly.pdbx_seq_one_letter_code
_entity_poly.pdbx_strand_id
1 'polypeptide(L)'
;MADDDGVRALLLDHSDQQAVRNVFEAYTGTGSATLTDYVTAMRATGGDLAVVASDGAADIYACWNGSGGRYEHLTVWPPWSIGGYDHADRAGLESVLDATDDLRVIPHSETPFAEPGTLGSLSHRTELQP
;
A
#
# COMPACT_ATOMS: atom_id res chain seq x y z
N MET A 1 15.56 -2.80 -12.57
CA MET A 1 15.03 -3.41 -13.83
C MET A 1 14.36 -4.75 -13.57
N ALA A 2 14.48 -5.35 -12.38
CA ALA A 2 13.73 -6.55 -11.98
C ALA A 2 12.39 -6.20 -11.27
N ASP A 3 12.31 -4.97 -10.79
CA ASP A 3 11.26 -4.41 -9.92
C ASP A 3 9.96 -4.17 -10.71
N ASP A 4 10.12 -3.72 -11.96
CA ASP A 4 9.02 -3.42 -12.89
C ASP A 4 8.32 -4.69 -13.41
N ASP A 5 9.05 -5.82 -13.41
CA ASP A 5 8.55 -7.12 -13.88
C ASP A 5 7.67 -7.79 -12.82
N GLY A 6 7.99 -7.61 -11.54
CA GLY A 6 7.23 -8.19 -10.41
C GLY A 6 5.82 -7.61 -10.27
N VAL A 7 5.70 -6.27 -10.27
CA VAL A 7 4.39 -5.60 -10.24
C VAL A 7 3.56 -5.96 -11.47
N ARG A 8 4.20 -5.95 -12.66
CA ARG A 8 3.54 -6.28 -13.92
C ARG A 8 2.99 -7.70 -13.91
N ALA A 9 3.78 -8.69 -13.49
CA ALA A 9 3.35 -10.07 -13.38
C ALA A 9 2.19 -10.23 -12.40
N LEU A 10 2.27 -9.61 -11.21
CA LEU A 10 1.22 -9.68 -10.19
C LEU A 10 -0.12 -9.12 -10.71
N LEU A 11 -0.08 -7.94 -11.33
CA LEU A 11 -1.27 -7.32 -11.88
C LEU A 11 -1.86 -8.12 -13.06
N LEU A 12 -1.02 -8.80 -13.85
CA LEU A 12 -1.50 -9.67 -14.93
C LEU A 12 -2.18 -10.94 -14.39
N ASP A 13 -1.67 -11.54 -13.32
CA ASP A 13 -2.23 -12.75 -12.70
C ASP A 13 -3.66 -12.53 -12.18
N HIS A 14 -3.96 -11.31 -11.75
CA HIS A 14 -5.27 -10.90 -11.22
C HIS A 14 -6.07 -10.00 -12.17
N SER A 15 -5.73 -9.96 -13.45
CA SER A 15 -6.32 -9.07 -14.46
C SER A 15 -7.80 -9.36 -14.81
N ASP A 16 -8.35 -10.47 -14.32
CA ASP A 16 -9.77 -10.79 -14.38
C ASP A 16 -10.63 -9.82 -13.55
N GLN A 17 -10.00 -9.11 -12.60
CA GLN A 17 -10.65 -8.06 -11.82
C GLN A 17 -10.47 -6.69 -12.46
N GLN A 18 -11.59 -5.98 -12.68
CA GLN A 18 -11.57 -4.67 -13.34
C GLN A 18 -10.64 -3.65 -12.65
N ALA A 19 -10.65 -3.61 -11.32
CA ALA A 19 -9.79 -2.70 -10.56
C ALA A 19 -8.29 -2.97 -10.81
N VAL A 20 -7.89 -4.23 -10.85
CA VAL A 20 -6.51 -4.63 -11.11
C VAL A 20 -6.10 -4.26 -12.54
N ARG A 21 -6.99 -4.46 -13.51
CA ARG A 21 -6.74 -4.02 -14.90
C ARG A 21 -6.58 -2.51 -15.01
N ASN A 22 -7.44 -1.73 -14.35
CA ASN A 22 -7.33 -0.27 -14.35
C ASN A 22 -5.96 0.16 -13.75
N VAL A 23 -5.53 -0.45 -12.65
CA VAL A 23 -4.24 -0.20 -12.01
C VAL A 23 -3.07 -0.61 -12.93
N PHE A 24 -3.18 -1.72 -13.65
CA PHE A 24 -2.19 -2.14 -14.66
C PHE A 24 -2.05 -1.11 -15.79
N GLU A 25 -3.18 -0.62 -16.33
CA GLU A 25 -3.19 0.39 -17.37
C GLU A 25 -2.60 1.72 -16.87
N ALA A 26 -2.90 2.13 -15.64
CA ALA A 26 -2.30 3.31 -15.01
C ALA A 26 -0.78 3.13 -14.83
N TYR A 27 -0.36 1.98 -14.31
CA TYR A 27 1.05 1.64 -14.08
C TYR A 27 1.88 1.62 -15.38
N THR A 28 1.28 1.14 -16.47
CA THR A 28 1.92 1.10 -17.80
C THR A 28 1.76 2.40 -18.60
N GLY A 29 1.05 3.39 -18.06
CA GLY A 29 0.80 4.67 -18.73
C GLY A 29 -0.17 4.61 -19.91
N THR A 30 -0.96 3.54 -20.03
CA THR A 30 -1.94 3.35 -21.11
C THR A 30 -3.37 3.71 -20.69
N GLY A 31 -3.59 4.01 -19.41
CA GLY A 31 -4.90 4.37 -18.86
C GLY A 31 -4.79 5.09 -17.51
N SER A 32 -5.86 5.00 -16.71
CA SER A 32 -5.95 5.65 -15.41
C SER A 32 -6.69 4.77 -14.41
N ALA A 33 -6.33 4.88 -13.14
CA ALA A 33 -6.98 4.19 -12.03
C ALA A 33 -7.46 5.22 -11.00
N THR A 34 -8.63 4.98 -10.42
CA THR A 34 -9.13 5.75 -9.29
C THR A 34 -8.52 5.26 -7.98
N LEU A 35 -8.60 6.06 -6.92
CA LEU A 35 -8.19 5.63 -5.57
C LEU A 35 -8.87 4.32 -5.15
N THR A 36 -10.17 4.22 -5.44
CA THR A 36 -10.96 3.00 -5.23
C THR A 36 -10.38 1.79 -5.98
N ASP A 37 -9.86 1.97 -7.20
CA ASP A 37 -9.22 0.88 -7.96
C ASP A 37 -7.95 0.40 -7.25
N TYR A 38 -7.09 1.31 -6.79
CA TYR A 38 -5.87 0.98 -6.04
C TYR A 38 -6.19 0.21 -4.74
N VAL A 39 -7.14 0.70 -3.94
CA VAL A 39 -7.55 0.03 -2.69
C VAL A 39 -8.16 -1.34 -2.97
N THR A 40 -8.98 -1.45 -4.01
CA THR A 40 -9.56 -2.73 -4.41
C THR A 40 -8.51 -3.70 -4.94
N ALA A 41 -7.51 -3.22 -5.70
CA ALA A 41 -6.42 -4.03 -6.22
C ALA A 41 -5.56 -4.64 -5.11
N MET A 42 -5.19 -3.86 -4.07
CA MET A 42 -4.45 -4.40 -2.91
C MET A 42 -5.15 -5.60 -2.27
N ARG A 43 -6.48 -5.51 -2.11
CA ARG A 43 -7.28 -6.60 -1.57
C ARG A 43 -7.41 -7.77 -2.55
N ALA A 44 -7.57 -7.48 -3.84
CA ALA A 44 -7.69 -8.48 -4.89
C ALA A 44 -6.46 -9.38 -5.00
N THR A 45 -5.27 -8.80 -4.82
CA THR A 45 -3.98 -9.53 -4.82
C THR A 45 -3.63 -10.13 -3.46
N GLY A 46 -4.57 -10.19 -2.51
CA GLY A 46 -4.33 -10.79 -1.19
C GLY A 46 -3.28 -10.07 -0.33
N GLY A 47 -2.88 -8.84 -0.68
CA GLY A 47 -1.83 -8.10 0.01
C GLY A 47 -0.46 -8.13 -0.66
N ASP A 48 -0.27 -8.91 -1.73
CA ASP A 48 1.01 -8.98 -2.45
C ASP A 48 1.35 -7.67 -3.19
N LEU A 49 0.33 -6.84 -3.46
CA LEU A 49 0.45 -5.49 -3.97
C LEU A 49 0.25 -4.51 -2.82
N ALA A 50 1.18 -3.57 -2.68
CA ALA A 50 1.08 -2.43 -1.80
C ALA A 50 0.96 -1.14 -2.61
N VAL A 51 0.46 -0.10 -1.95
CA VAL A 51 0.40 1.26 -2.49
C VAL A 51 1.32 2.14 -1.65
N VAL A 52 2.04 3.03 -2.31
CA VAL A 52 2.74 4.15 -1.68
C VAL A 52 2.14 5.44 -2.21
N ALA A 53 1.94 6.41 -1.32
CA ALA A 53 1.53 7.75 -1.66
C ALA A 53 2.36 8.76 -0.85
N SER A 54 2.41 10.01 -1.29
CA SER A 54 3.14 11.07 -0.59
C SER A 54 2.20 12.17 -0.13
N ASP A 55 2.31 12.57 1.14
CA ASP A 55 1.68 13.80 1.67
C ASP A 55 2.60 15.03 1.44
N GLY A 56 3.67 14.88 0.66
CA GLY A 56 4.66 15.93 0.39
C GLY A 56 5.73 16.08 1.48
N ALA A 57 5.46 15.62 2.70
CA ALA A 57 6.43 15.59 3.80
C ALA A 57 6.79 14.17 4.28
N ALA A 58 5.89 13.20 4.07
CA ALA A 58 6.06 11.81 4.44
C ALA A 58 5.49 10.90 3.35
N ASP A 59 6.01 9.68 3.30
CA ASP A 59 5.47 8.61 2.46
C ASP A 59 4.52 7.75 3.28
N ILE A 60 3.37 7.44 2.72
CA ILE A 60 2.35 6.56 3.29
C ILE A 60 2.35 5.27 2.50
N TYR A 61 2.79 4.19 3.13
CA TYR A 61 2.69 2.85 2.59
C TYR A 61 1.39 2.22 3.08
N ALA A 62 0.67 1.53 2.21
CA ALA A 62 -0.55 0.81 2.52
C ALA A 62 -0.52 -0.58 1.89
N CYS A 63 -1.05 -1.57 2.60
CA CYS A 63 -1.23 -2.92 2.07
C CYS A 63 -2.51 -3.56 2.64
N TRP A 64 -2.93 -4.68 2.04
CA TRP A 64 -3.99 -5.51 2.58
C TRP A 64 -3.39 -6.63 3.43
N ASN A 65 -3.82 -6.74 4.70
CA ASN A 65 -3.50 -7.89 5.52
C ASN A 65 -4.57 -8.97 5.36
N GLY A 66 -4.29 -9.96 4.51
CA GLY A 66 -5.18 -11.09 4.26
C GLY A 66 -5.49 -11.93 5.50
N SER A 67 -4.56 -12.03 6.45
CA SER A 67 -4.78 -12.77 7.72
C SER A 67 -5.63 -11.98 8.70
N GLY A 68 -5.46 -10.66 8.73
CA GLY A 68 -6.16 -9.74 9.62
C GLY A 68 -7.52 -9.27 9.09
N GLY A 69 -7.80 -9.50 7.80
CA GLY A 69 -9.03 -9.06 7.13
C GLY A 69 -9.20 -7.54 7.11
N ARG A 70 -8.10 -6.79 7.06
CA ARG A 70 -8.08 -5.32 7.18
C ARG A 70 -6.92 -4.72 6.39
N TYR A 71 -7.02 -3.43 6.10
CA TYR A 71 -5.90 -2.68 5.54
C TYR A 71 -4.95 -2.24 6.63
N GLU A 72 -3.67 -2.15 6.29
CA GLU A 72 -2.60 -1.65 7.11
C GLU A 72 -1.99 -0.45 6.41
N HIS A 73 -1.59 0.57 7.17
CA HIS A 73 -0.82 1.68 6.63
C HIS A 73 0.26 2.15 7.60
N LEU A 74 1.32 2.70 7.00
CA LEU A 74 2.54 3.13 7.67
C LEU A 74 2.96 4.48 7.13
N THR A 75 3.18 5.45 8.02
CA THR A 75 3.73 6.76 7.64
C THR A 75 5.24 6.79 7.91
N VAL A 76 6.03 7.16 6.91
CA VAL A 76 7.49 7.22 6.96
C VAL A 76 7.97 8.63 6.62
N TRP A 77 8.67 9.25 7.56
CA TRP A 77 9.25 10.58 7.41
C TRP A 77 10.72 10.48 6.97
N PRO A 78 11.19 11.32 6.03
CA PRO A 78 12.62 11.44 5.74
C PRO A 78 13.39 11.92 6.99
N PRO A 79 14.61 11.42 7.26
CA PRO A 79 15.37 10.39 6.55
C PRO A 79 15.15 8.99 7.17
N TRP A 80 13.97 8.38 6.99
CA TRP A 80 13.61 7.00 7.39
C TRP A 80 13.08 6.82 8.83
N SER A 81 12.45 7.84 9.42
CA SER A 81 11.76 7.72 10.71
C SER A 81 10.31 7.30 10.52
N ILE A 82 9.93 6.17 11.09
CA ILE A 82 8.54 5.71 11.04
C ILE A 82 7.69 6.51 12.04
N GLY A 83 6.70 7.23 11.52
CA GLY A 83 5.83 8.13 12.29
C GLY A 83 4.58 7.47 12.87
N GLY A 84 4.11 6.37 12.29
CA GLY A 84 2.92 5.65 12.77
C GLY A 84 2.60 4.41 11.94
N TYR A 85 1.95 3.44 12.59
CA TYR A 85 1.41 2.22 12.00
C TYR A 85 -0.03 2.04 12.50
N ASP A 86 -0.97 1.86 11.60
CA ASP A 86 -2.39 1.74 11.95
C ASP A 86 -3.13 0.82 10.98
N HIS A 87 -4.34 0.42 11.36
CA HIS A 87 -5.22 -0.43 10.58
C HIS A 87 -6.51 0.30 10.23
N ALA A 88 -7.04 0.04 9.04
CA ALA A 88 -8.28 0.64 8.60
C ALA A 88 -9.17 -0.37 7.87
N ASP A 89 -10.47 -0.13 7.89
CA ASP A 89 -11.36 -0.64 6.84
C ASP A 89 -11.15 0.16 5.54
N ARG A 90 -11.86 -0.25 4.49
CA ARG A 90 -11.73 0.37 3.16
C ARG A 90 -11.96 1.88 3.19
N ALA A 91 -13.03 2.34 3.82
CA ALA A 91 -13.41 3.76 3.79
C ALA A 91 -12.41 4.59 4.60
N GLY A 92 -11.90 4.03 5.71
CA GLY A 92 -10.82 4.61 6.48
C GLY A 92 -9.55 4.79 5.64
N LEU A 93 -9.11 3.74 4.92
CA LEU A 93 -7.92 3.84 4.08
C LEU A 93 -8.10 4.81 2.90
N GLU A 94 -9.26 4.77 2.23
CA GLU A 94 -9.58 5.73 1.17
C GLU A 94 -9.52 7.17 1.72
N SER A 95 -10.03 7.42 2.94
CA SER A 95 -9.95 8.76 3.55
C SER A 95 -8.52 9.20 3.86
N VAL A 96 -7.63 8.28 4.26
CA VAL A 96 -6.20 8.57 4.50
C VAL A 96 -5.50 8.94 3.19
N LEU A 97 -5.79 8.22 2.11
CA LEU A 97 -5.14 8.41 0.81
C LEU A 97 -5.78 9.49 -0.06
N ASP A 98 -6.98 9.96 0.25
CA ASP A 98 -7.64 11.06 -0.50
C ASP A 98 -6.90 12.40 -0.34
N ALA A 99 -6.16 12.55 0.77
CA ALA A 99 -5.37 13.74 1.07
C ALA A 99 -3.94 13.68 0.49
N THR A 100 -3.55 12.59 -0.17
CA THR A 100 -2.18 12.39 -0.67
C THR A 100 -2.09 12.53 -2.18
N ASP A 101 -0.85 12.73 -2.64
CA ASP A 101 -0.48 12.77 -4.04
C ASP A 101 0.38 11.56 -4.42
N ASP A 102 0.68 11.43 -5.71
CA ASP A 102 1.70 10.54 -6.23
C ASP A 102 1.48 9.05 -5.88
N LEU A 103 0.21 8.59 -5.94
CA LEU A 103 -0.14 7.19 -5.74
C LEU A 103 0.60 6.28 -6.73
N ARG A 104 1.34 5.31 -6.18
CA ARG A 104 2.09 4.30 -6.94
C ARG A 104 1.91 2.93 -6.31
N VAL A 105 2.02 1.90 -7.14
CA VAL A 105 2.05 0.51 -6.70
C VAL A 105 3.47 0.02 -6.52
N ILE A 106 3.65 -0.85 -5.54
CA ILE A 106 4.93 -1.49 -5.21
C ILE A 106 4.66 -2.92 -4.70
N PRO A 107 5.51 -3.91 -4.99
CA PRO A 107 5.37 -5.24 -4.41
C PRO A 107 5.49 -5.19 -2.89
N HIS A 108 4.68 -5.99 -2.18
CA HIS A 108 4.74 -6.08 -0.72
C HIS A 108 6.16 -6.36 -0.21
N SER A 109 6.92 -7.21 -0.89
CA SER A 109 8.30 -7.58 -0.53
C SER A 109 9.29 -6.41 -0.48
N GLU A 110 8.97 -5.30 -1.13
CA GLU A 110 9.81 -4.09 -1.17
C GLU A 110 9.35 -3.02 -0.19
N THR A 111 8.32 -3.32 0.59
CA THR A 111 7.79 -2.40 1.60
C THR A 111 8.28 -2.77 3.00
N PRO A 112 8.22 -1.83 3.96
CA PRO A 112 8.48 -2.14 5.36
C PRO A 112 7.55 -3.21 5.96
N PHE A 113 6.42 -3.54 5.30
CA PHE A 113 5.54 -4.63 5.73
C PHE A 113 6.19 -6.02 5.58
N ALA A 114 7.17 -6.17 4.68
CA ALA A 114 7.92 -7.41 4.52
C ALA A 114 8.85 -7.72 5.70
N GLU A 115 9.11 -6.74 6.58
CA GLU A 115 9.99 -6.85 7.74
C GLU A 115 9.17 -6.87 9.04
N PRO A 116 8.67 -8.04 9.50
CA PRO A 116 7.81 -8.13 10.68
C PRO A 116 8.48 -7.64 11.97
N GLY A 117 9.81 -7.66 12.07
CA GLY A 117 10.56 -7.10 13.20
C GLY A 117 10.47 -5.56 13.31
N THR A 118 10.36 -4.88 12.18
CA THR A 118 10.22 -3.42 12.11
C THR A 118 8.85 -2.98 12.59
N LEU A 119 7.78 -3.70 12.17
CA LEU A 119 6.41 -3.43 12.59
C LEU A 119 6.12 -3.83 14.05
N GLY A 120 6.61 -4.98 14.49
CA GLY A 120 6.42 -5.43 15.88
C GLY A 120 6.98 -4.44 16.92
N SER A 121 8.09 -3.77 16.58
CA SER A 121 8.69 -2.73 17.44
C SER A 121 7.86 -1.45 17.53
N LEU A 122 6.97 -1.21 16.56
CA LEU A 122 6.12 -0.02 16.48
C LEU A 122 4.76 -0.25 17.14
N SER A 123 4.18 -1.43 16.95
CA SER A 123 2.94 -1.84 17.61
C SER A 123 3.04 -1.78 19.14
N HIS A 124 4.22 -2.08 19.71
CA HIS A 124 4.48 -1.97 21.14
C HIS A 124 4.80 -0.55 21.63
N ARG A 125 5.13 0.38 20.72
CA ARG A 125 5.48 1.76 21.10
C ARG A 125 4.26 2.62 21.38
N THR A 126 3.11 2.26 20.81
CA THR A 126 1.82 2.94 21.06
C THR A 126 1.23 2.61 22.42
N GLU A 127 1.69 1.54 23.10
CA GLU A 127 1.25 1.15 24.46
C GLU A 127 2.12 1.74 25.59
N LEU A 128 3.14 2.54 25.26
CA LEU A 128 4.03 3.18 26.23
C LEU A 128 4.10 4.69 25.98
N GLN A 129 3.04 5.39 26.37
CA GLN A 129 3.16 6.77 26.84
C GLN A 129 2.55 6.89 28.25
N PRO A 130 3.28 7.42 29.24
CA PRO A 130 2.80 7.66 30.61
C PRO A 130 1.76 8.79 30.69
#